data_AF-A0A2N1Q782-F1
#
_entry.id   AF-A0A2N1Q782-F1
#
_cell.length_a   1.000
_cell.length_b   1.000
_cell.length_c   1.000
_cell.angle_alpha   90.00
_cell.angle_beta   90.00
_cell.angle_gamma   90.00
#
_symmetry.space_group_name_H-M   'P 1'
#
loop_
_entity.id
_entity.type
_entity.pdbx_description
1 polymer ?
#
loop_
_entity_poly.entity_id
_entity_poly.type
_entity_poly.pdbx_seq_one_letter_code
_entity_poly.pdbx_strand_id
1 'polypeptide(L)'
;FASLIQADGYNPLSIGGVTFKYLAPIENAPKILKDILQKEFTPGMIATKLSSEEQDVDQVLRQVLKDSKVVVKAAFGEGYWEDHFTYLYDLVDSYIAIYPDLLEEAMFNKKVPYFVSPIYVLPRDQKYVQRKDGQIRQYGAIKHLKDQKDSWMTNQKGQVEVNLFGKLLTLALNKFGHLDPYGIGLSYEGNKPGWNDAMNGVPGLFGSGVSETIELQKIVHLLEKIVKDYPKQTVEILKSTHELSENYKLVNQEKPFDAWDLRMTYLENYRKDLLNEQKVISNEAHHYEAVLKLMSTTLDEALHKAKLIDPIYPTYLTYEATDFTPITDQHGAPVIGEYVLLVVKVNAFKVHELPSFLEAPARYLKSISSKSEAKEIYESVKKTELYDTKLKFYQTSKSLDAFSNEIGRIRAFTPGWLERESNFLHMTYKYLLGVLKSGLYKEFYKEIKTNYTCFMDPKVYGRSPIENSSFLATTSNPDAKKHGQGFVSRLSGSTAEMLSMWRYMFLGDHIFSLENEQLCFELSPKLSKEFFKDGKVEVRLFNQTTIVYHLLDEIDTYDPNAYIDRMTLHKTDEVCEVKGSKVFGKWTKDIRNGNVFKINVYIRGGK
;
A
#
# COMPACT_ATOMS: atom_id res chain seq x y z
N PHE A 1 -9.00 -8.02 4.56
CA PHE A 1 -7.88 -7.14 4.90
C PHE A 1 -8.29 -6.00 5.81
N ALA A 2 -9.28 -5.14 5.48
CA ALA A 2 -9.68 -4.03 6.36
C ALA A 2 -10.00 -4.43 7.81
N SER A 3 -10.58 -5.62 8.03
CA SER A 3 -10.81 -6.18 9.37
C SER A 3 -9.54 -6.32 10.23
N LEU A 4 -8.38 -6.52 9.61
CA LEU A 4 -7.09 -6.70 10.29
C LEU A 4 -6.47 -5.40 10.79
N ILE A 5 -7.02 -4.25 10.40
CA ILE A 5 -6.61 -2.96 10.94
C ILE A 5 -7.03 -2.92 12.41
N GLN A 6 -6.07 -2.63 13.27
CA GLN A 6 -6.25 -2.44 14.69
C GLN A 6 -6.72 -1.01 14.99
N ALA A 7 -7.27 -0.79 16.19
CA ALA A 7 -7.74 0.53 16.58
C ALA A 7 -6.59 1.55 16.74
N ASP A 8 -5.38 1.07 17.04
CA ASP A 8 -4.15 1.88 17.12
C ASP A 8 -3.49 2.16 15.76
N GLY A 9 -4.16 1.82 14.65
CA GLY A 9 -3.69 2.12 13.29
C GLY A 9 -2.62 1.16 12.73
N TYR A 10 -2.35 0.05 13.42
CA TYR A 10 -1.43 -1.00 12.95
C TYR A 10 -2.18 -2.25 12.48
N ASN A 11 -1.43 -3.29 12.11
CA ASN A 11 -1.95 -4.59 11.70
C ASN A 11 -0.99 -5.72 12.08
N PRO A 12 -1.48 -6.96 12.21
CA PRO A 12 -0.63 -8.13 12.42
C PRO A 12 0.30 -8.37 11.22
N LEU A 13 1.45 -8.98 11.48
CA LEU A 13 2.44 -9.33 10.44
C LEU A 13 2.01 -10.57 9.65
N SER A 14 1.57 -11.61 10.36
CA SER A 14 1.28 -12.91 9.75
C SER A 14 -0.22 -13.06 9.49
N ILE A 15 -0.55 -13.46 8.27
CA ILE A 15 -1.90 -13.89 7.88
C ILE A 15 -1.77 -15.35 7.46
N GLY A 16 -2.34 -16.25 8.25
CA GLY A 16 -2.40 -17.67 7.94
C GLY A 16 -3.31 -17.96 6.75
N GLY A 17 -3.20 -19.18 6.22
CA GLY A 17 -4.11 -19.66 5.17
C GLY A 17 -5.57 -19.53 5.61
N VAL A 18 -6.44 -19.11 4.69
CA VAL A 18 -7.87 -18.93 4.95
C VAL A 18 -8.51 -20.29 5.24
N THR A 19 -9.10 -20.43 6.43
CA THR A 19 -9.96 -21.57 6.77
C THR A 19 -11.42 -21.13 6.83
N PHE A 20 -12.31 -22.12 6.82
CA PHE A 20 -13.75 -21.94 6.88
C PHE A 20 -14.31 -22.81 7.99
N LYS A 21 -15.39 -22.33 8.61
CA LYS A 21 -16.19 -23.12 9.56
C LYS A 21 -17.61 -23.25 9.02
N TYR A 22 -18.05 -24.49 8.84
CA TYR A 22 -19.42 -24.78 8.42
C TYR A 22 -20.39 -24.38 9.54
N LEU A 23 -21.47 -23.66 9.18
CA LEU A 23 -22.43 -23.10 10.12
C LEU A 23 -23.77 -23.82 10.11
N ALA A 24 -24.15 -24.44 8.99
CA ALA A 24 -25.38 -25.21 8.90
C ALA A 24 -25.28 -26.53 9.70
N PRO A 25 -26.42 -27.13 10.09
CA PRO A 25 -26.45 -28.45 10.69
C PRO A 25 -25.67 -29.46 9.85
N ILE A 26 -24.77 -30.22 10.46
CA ILE A 26 -23.87 -31.15 9.75
C ILE A 26 -24.64 -32.26 9.03
N GLU A 27 -25.89 -32.50 9.44
CA GLU A 27 -26.83 -33.42 8.82
C GLU A 27 -27.12 -33.04 7.37
N ASN A 28 -27.14 -31.74 7.08
CA ASN A 28 -27.41 -31.15 5.77
C ASN A 28 -26.18 -31.17 4.85
N ALA A 29 -25.00 -31.42 5.40
CA ALA A 29 -23.79 -31.53 4.61
C ALA A 29 -23.79 -32.80 3.75
N PRO A 30 -23.20 -32.77 2.53
CA PRO A 30 -22.96 -33.97 1.75
C PRO A 30 -22.27 -35.04 2.59
N LYS A 31 -22.80 -36.28 2.60
CA LYS A 31 -22.31 -37.38 3.47
C LYS A 31 -20.79 -37.54 3.43
N ILE A 32 -20.21 -37.37 2.24
CA ILE A 32 -18.78 -37.52 1.94
C ILE A 32 -17.88 -36.44 2.56
N LEU A 33 -18.46 -35.30 2.97
CA LEU A 33 -17.76 -34.15 3.53
C LEU A 33 -17.98 -33.99 5.03
N LYS A 34 -18.85 -34.79 5.67
CA LYS A 34 -19.24 -34.61 7.08
C LYS A 34 -18.03 -34.56 8.01
N ASP A 35 -17.08 -35.47 7.84
CA ASP A 35 -15.89 -35.52 8.70
C ASP A 35 -14.98 -34.29 8.56
N ILE A 36 -14.94 -33.69 7.37
CA ILE A 36 -14.17 -32.47 7.11
C ILE A 36 -14.90 -31.25 7.70
N LEU A 37 -16.21 -31.16 7.47
CA LEU A 37 -17.03 -30.00 7.84
C LEU A 37 -17.34 -29.89 9.34
N GLN A 38 -17.06 -30.94 10.12
CA GLN A 38 -17.08 -30.90 11.58
C GLN A 38 -15.96 -30.03 12.17
N LYS A 39 -14.89 -29.78 11.41
CA LYS A 39 -13.73 -28.97 11.82
C LYS A 39 -13.59 -27.74 10.92
N GLU A 40 -12.63 -26.88 11.25
CA GLU A 40 -12.18 -25.89 10.27
C GLU A 40 -11.55 -26.58 9.06
N PHE A 41 -11.88 -26.10 7.86
CA PHE A 41 -11.43 -26.69 6.61
C PHE A 41 -10.90 -25.63 5.65
N THR A 42 -10.13 -26.05 4.65
CA THR A 42 -9.75 -25.20 3.50
C THR A 42 -10.52 -25.65 2.25
N PRO A 43 -10.73 -24.76 1.26
CA PRO A 43 -11.31 -25.15 -0.02
C PRO A 43 -10.57 -26.31 -0.69
N GLY A 44 -9.24 -26.36 -0.54
CA GLY A 44 -8.41 -27.45 -1.07
C GLY A 44 -8.71 -28.82 -0.45
N MET A 45 -9.05 -28.88 0.85
CA MET A 45 -9.45 -30.14 1.50
C MET A 45 -10.75 -30.68 0.91
N ILE A 46 -11.74 -29.80 0.69
CA ILE A 46 -13.01 -30.15 0.07
C ILE A 46 -12.80 -30.58 -1.39
N ALA A 47 -12.06 -29.78 -2.17
CA ALA A 47 -11.76 -30.07 -3.57
C ALA A 47 -11.04 -31.40 -3.76
N THR A 48 -10.04 -31.69 -2.90
CA THR A 48 -9.30 -32.96 -2.94
C THR A 48 -10.23 -34.14 -2.67
N LYS A 49 -11.08 -34.05 -1.64
CA LYS A 49 -12.02 -35.13 -1.28
C LYS A 49 -13.08 -35.36 -2.36
N LEU A 50 -13.62 -34.29 -2.95
CA LEU A 50 -14.59 -34.40 -4.04
C LEU A 50 -13.96 -34.97 -5.31
N SER A 51 -12.73 -34.56 -5.64
CA SER A 51 -12.00 -35.08 -6.81
C SER A 51 -11.70 -36.57 -6.68
N SER A 52 -11.30 -37.04 -5.49
CA SER A 52 -11.02 -38.47 -5.24
C SER A 52 -12.25 -39.37 -5.37
N GLU A 53 -13.44 -38.79 -5.39
CA GLU A 53 -14.73 -39.49 -5.38
C GLU A 53 -15.55 -39.12 -6.63
N GLU A 54 -14.87 -38.57 -7.65
CA GLU A 54 -15.40 -38.20 -8.96
C GLU A 54 -16.66 -37.30 -8.90
N GLN A 55 -16.72 -36.41 -7.91
CA GLN A 55 -17.80 -35.45 -7.73
C GLN A 55 -17.51 -34.10 -8.41
N ASP A 56 -18.57 -33.33 -8.70
CA ASP A 56 -18.43 -31.94 -9.16
C ASP A 56 -17.89 -31.05 -8.03
N VAL A 57 -16.61 -30.70 -8.15
CA VAL A 57 -15.90 -29.87 -7.18
C VAL A 57 -16.50 -28.47 -7.08
N ASP A 58 -16.77 -27.81 -8.20
CA ASP A 58 -17.13 -26.39 -8.20
C ASP A 58 -18.53 -26.18 -7.64
N GLN A 59 -19.49 -26.99 -8.08
CA GLN A 59 -20.87 -26.89 -7.62
C GLN A 59 -20.98 -27.15 -6.10
N VAL A 60 -20.39 -28.24 -5.62
CA VAL A 60 -20.50 -28.64 -4.21
C VAL A 60 -19.71 -27.69 -3.31
N LEU A 61 -18.50 -27.26 -3.72
CA LEU A 61 -17.70 -26.30 -2.97
C LEU A 61 -18.44 -24.98 -2.80
N ARG A 62 -19.09 -24.45 -3.85
CA ARG A 62 -19.91 -23.23 -3.76
C ARG A 62 -21.03 -23.38 -2.74
N GLN A 63 -21.72 -24.52 -2.72
CA GLN A 63 -22.79 -24.75 -1.76
C GLN A 63 -22.27 -24.79 -0.33
N VAL A 64 -21.18 -25.54 -0.09
CA VAL A 64 -20.54 -25.64 1.23
C VAL A 64 -20.08 -24.26 1.72
N LEU A 65 -19.47 -23.45 0.85
CA LEU A 65 -18.97 -22.13 1.21
C LEU A 65 -20.09 -21.13 1.52
N LYS A 66 -21.26 -21.23 0.88
CA LYS A 66 -22.45 -20.42 1.22
C LYS A 66 -22.91 -20.65 2.66
N ASP A 67 -22.80 -21.88 3.12
CA ASP A 67 -23.21 -22.31 4.46
C ASP A 67 -22.04 -22.25 5.48
N SER A 68 -20.96 -21.56 5.14
CA SER A 68 -19.75 -21.45 5.96
C SER A 68 -19.39 -20.00 6.25
N LYS A 69 -18.68 -19.78 7.36
CA LYS A 69 -17.99 -18.51 7.62
C LYS A 69 -16.49 -18.63 7.40
N VAL A 70 -15.90 -17.56 6.88
CA VAL A 70 -14.45 -17.40 6.82
C VAL A 70 -13.91 -17.29 8.24
N VAL A 71 -12.82 -18.00 8.52
CA VAL A 71 -12.01 -17.86 9.73
C VAL A 71 -10.68 -17.24 9.32
N VAL A 72 -10.49 -15.98 9.70
CA VAL A 72 -9.24 -15.27 9.45
C VAL A 72 -8.27 -15.59 10.58
N LYS A 73 -7.15 -16.24 10.24
CA LYS A 73 -6.04 -16.48 11.16
C LYS A 73 -5.00 -15.40 10.93
N ALA A 74 -4.79 -14.55 11.91
CA ALA A 74 -3.72 -13.57 11.90
C ALA A 74 -3.04 -13.55 13.25
N ALA A 75 -1.76 -13.20 13.25
CA ALA A 75 -0.96 -13.16 14.47
C ALA A 75 0.03 -11.99 14.41
N PHE A 76 0.25 -11.40 15.58
CA PHE A 76 1.40 -10.51 15.75
C PHE A 76 2.71 -11.23 15.39
N GLY A 77 3.66 -10.46 14.86
CA GLY A 77 4.99 -10.93 14.48
C GLY A 77 6.06 -10.40 15.42
N GLU A 78 6.93 -9.55 14.90
CA GLU A 78 8.06 -8.98 15.64
C GLU A 78 7.92 -7.48 15.92
N GLY A 79 6.99 -6.80 15.26
CA GLY A 79 6.77 -5.37 15.36
C GLY A 79 5.77 -4.91 14.29
N TYR A 80 5.63 -3.60 14.15
CA TYR A 80 4.70 -3.01 13.20
C TYR A 80 5.44 -2.22 12.14
N TRP A 81 5.44 -2.74 10.90
CA TRP A 81 6.02 -2.06 9.74
C TRP A 81 5.13 -0.90 9.33
N GLU A 82 5.76 0.23 9.08
CA GLU A 82 5.02 1.47 8.86
C GLU A 82 4.33 1.49 7.50
N ASP A 83 4.83 0.75 6.50
CA ASP A 83 4.26 0.72 5.14
C ASP A 83 3.08 -0.25 4.97
N HIS A 84 2.78 -1.10 5.95
CA HIS A 84 1.76 -2.16 5.78
C HIS A 84 0.37 -1.62 5.45
N PHE A 85 0.01 -0.43 5.93
CA PHE A 85 -1.29 0.16 5.64
C PHE A 85 -1.41 0.62 4.17
N THR A 86 -0.29 0.87 3.49
CA THR A 86 -0.27 1.45 2.14
C THR A 86 -0.93 0.51 1.11
N TYR A 87 -0.83 -0.80 1.32
CA TYR A 87 -1.44 -1.82 0.46
C TYR A 87 -2.97 -1.86 0.54
N LEU A 88 -3.56 -1.32 1.62
CA LEU A 88 -5.02 -1.28 1.76
C LEU A 88 -5.65 -0.32 0.74
N TYR A 89 -5.02 0.83 0.51
CA TYR A 89 -5.48 1.78 -0.51
C TYR A 89 -5.49 1.11 -1.88
N ASP A 90 -4.41 0.42 -2.25
CA ASP A 90 -4.31 -0.27 -3.55
C ASP A 90 -5.44 -1.31 -3.75
N LEU A 91 -5.91 -1.96 -2.67
CA LEU A 91 -7.06 -2.87 -2.72
C LEU A 91 -8.38 -2.12 -2.93
N VAL A 92 -8.57 -0.98 -2.26
CA VAL A 92 -9.75 -0.13 -2.45
C VAL A 92 -9.79 0.42 -3.87
N ASP A 93 -8.68 0.98 -4.35
CA ASP A 93 -8.49 1.49 -5.72
C ASP A 93 -8.80 0.40 -6.76
N SER A 94 -8.26 -0.80 -6.58
CA SER A 94 -8.52 -1.93 -7.47
C SER A 94 -10.00 -2.36 -7.46
N TYR A 95 -10.69 -2.27 -6.32
CA TYR A 95 -12.11 -2.59 -6.21
C TYR A 95 -12.97 -1.55 -6.94
N ILE A 96 -12.74 -0.26 -6.69
CA ILE A 96 -13.53 0.83 -7.29
C ILE A 96 -13.29 0.96 -8.79
N ALA A 97 -12.13 0.50 -9.29
CA ALA A 97 -11.87 0.44 -10.73
C ALA A 97 -12.76 -0.56 -11.50
N ILE A 98 -13.44 -1.46 -10.77
CA ILE A 98 -14.36 -2.47 -11.33
C ILE A 98 -15.80 -2.24 -10.86
N TYR A 99 -15.99 -1.79 -9.62
CA TYR A 99 -17.28 -1.62 -8.96
C TYR A 99 -17.47 -0.20 -8.39
N PRO A 100 -17.35 0.85 -9.22
CA PRO A 100 -17.51 2.24 -8.75
C PRO A 100 -18.95 2.49 -8.25
N ASP A 101 -19.94 1.80 -8.82
CA ASP A 101 -21.34 1.78 -8.42
C ASP A 101 -21.59 1.16 -7.03
N LEU A 102 -20.62 0.42 -6.48
CA LEU A 102 -20.72 -0.18 -5.15
C LEU A 102 -19.87 0.55 -4.11
N LEU A 103 -19.32 1.73 -4.44
CA LEU A 103 -18.47 2.50 -3.53
C LEU A 103 -19.21 2.88 -2.24
N GLU A 104 -20.41 3.45 -2.37
CA GLU A 104 -21.24 3.86 -1.23
C GLU A 104 -21.54 2.67 -0.30
N GLU A 105 -21.99 1.55 -0.88
CA GLU A 105 -22.29 0.32 -0.13
C GLU A 105 -21.04 -0.21 0.59
N ALA A 106 -19.90 -0.26 -0.11
CA ALA A 106 -18.65 -0.74 0.45
C ALA A 106 -18.16 0.13 1.62
N MET A 107 -18.35 1.46 1.53
CA MET A 107 -17.84 2.41 2.51
C MET A 107 -18.71 2.54 3.75
N PHE A 108 -20.03 2.52 3.60
CA PHE A 108 -20.96 2.87 4.69
C PHE A 108 -21.81 1.71 5.21
N ASN A 109 -22.12 0.72 4.37
CA ASN A 109 -23.07 -0.34 4.73
C ASN A 109 -22.39 -1.59 5.30
N LYS A 110 -21.24 -1.97 4.73
CA LYS A 110 -20.49 -3.15 5.20
C LYS A 110 -19.78 -2.85 6.51
N LYS A 111 -20.05 -3.67 7.53
CA LYS A 111 -19.40 -3.60 8.84
C LYS A 111 -18.13 -4.46 8.85
N VAL A 112 -17.09 -3.96 9.49
CA VAL A 112 -15.79 -4.63 9.64
C VAL A 112 -15.31 -4.53 11.09
N PRO A 113 -14.79 -5.62 11.68
CA PRO A 113 -14.32 -5.62 13.05
C PRO A 113 -12.93 -5.00 13.20
N TYR A 114 -12.51 -4.74 14.45
CA TYR A 114 -11.12 -4.46 14.82
C TYR A 114 -10.38 -5.71 15.26
N PHE A 115 -9.27 -6.01 14.59
CA PHE A 115 -8.31 -6.98 15.09
C PHE A 115 -7.58 -6.39 16.30
N VAL A 116 -7.15 -7.27 17.19
CA VAL A 116 -6.47 -6.92 18.42
C VAL A 116 -5.26 -7.82 18.59
N SER A 117 -4.07 -7.25 18.46
CA SER A 117 -2.80 -7.92 18.81
C SER A 117 -2.51 -7.74 20.30
N PRO A 118 -1.80 -8.68 20.96
CA PRO A 118 -1.44 -8.57 22.38
C PRO A 118 -0.24 -7.64 22.61
N ILE A 119 -0.18 -6.51 21.89
CA ILE A 119 0.96 -5.61 21.83
C ILE A 119 0.49 -4.18 22.01
N TYR A 120 1.19 -3.46 22.88
CA TYR A 120 0.98 -2.04 23.14
C TYR A 120 2.18 -1.22 22.63
N VAL A 121 1.93 -0.19 21.84
CA VAL A 121 2.95 0.78 21.45
C VAL A 121 3.17 1.74 22.61
N LEU A 122 4.37 1.75 23.16
CA LEU A 122 4.70 2.51 24.35
C LEU A 122 4.73 4.03 24.07
N PRO A 123 4.29 4.87 25.03
CA PRO A 123 4.44 6.31 24.94
C PRO A 123 5.92 6.73 24.99
N ARG A 124 6.19 7.94 24.51
CA ARG A 124 7.54 8.53 24.41
C ARG A 124 8.28 8.56 25.74
N ASP A 125 7.56 8.83 26.83
CA ASP A 125 8.08 8.84 28.21
C ASP A 125 8.46 7.46 28.76
N GLN A 126 8.43 6.41 27.93
CA GLN A 126 8.89 5.06 28.27
C GLN A 126 9.88 4.47 27.24
N LYS A 127 9.93 5.01 26.02
CA LYS A 127 10.76 4.49 24.92
C LYS A 127 11.92 5.39 24.50
N TYR A 128 11.97 6.64 24.98
CA TYR A 128 13.06 7.57 24.68
C TYR A 128 14.13 7.46 25.76
N VAL A 129 15.31 6.96 25.37
CA VAL A 129 16.33 6.54 26.33
C VAL A 129 17.70 7.13 26.01
N GLN A 130 18.48 7.40 27.06
CA GLN A 130 19.88 7.80 26.96
C GLN A 130 20.79 6.57 27.03
N ARG A 131 21.60 6.39 25.99
CA ARG A 131 22.65 5.38 25.93
C ARG A 131 23.84 5.74 26.82
N LYS A 132 24.72 4.76 27.07
CA LYS A 132 25.95 4.92 27.85
C LYS A 132 26.94 5.95 27.27
N ASP A 133 26.89 6.18 25.96
CA ASP A 133 27.69 7.19 25.25
C ASP A 133 27.02 8.58 25.23
N GLY A 134 25.90 8.74 25.95
CA GLY A 134 25.16 10.00 26.07
C GLY A 134 24.15 10.25 24.95
N GLN A 135 24.16 9.45 23.88
CA GLN A 135 23.24 9.63 22.75
C GLN A 135 21.81 9.20 23.12
N ILE A 136 20.83 9.96 22.63
CA ILE A 136 19.40 9.65 22.84
C ILE A 136 18.87 8.82 21.68
N ARG A 137 18.09 7.79 21.98
CA ARG A 137 17.51 6.85 21.01
C ARG A 137 16.09 6.44 21.40
N GLN A 138 15.35 5.89 20.44
CA GLN A 138 14.07 5.23 20.69
C GLN A 138 14.27 3.72 20.77
N TYR A 139 14.20 3.13 21.96
CA TYR A 139 14.32 1.68 22.14
C TYR A 139 13.15 1.10 22.92
N GLY A 140 12.81 -0.14 22.61
CA GLY A 140 11.69 -0.82 23.29
C GLY A 140 10.35 -0.16 23.01
N ALA A 141 10.06 0.25 21.77
CA ALA A 141 8.85 1.01 21.49
C ALA A 141 7.53 0.21 21.61
N ILE A 142 7.59 -1.11 21.84
CA ILE A 142 6.41 -1.97 21.98
C ILE A 142 6.55 -2.88 23.19
N LYS A 143 5.41 -3.22 23.81
CA LYS A 143 5.31 -4.09 24.97
C LYS A 143 4.29 -5.21 24.73
N HIS A 144 4.65 -6.44 25.09
CA HIS A 144 3.73 -7.57 25.08
C HIS A 144 2.80 -7.55 26.30
N LEU A 145 1.50 -7.59 26.06
CA LEU A 145 0.46 -7.68 27.09
C LEU A 145 0.19 -9.15 27.38
N LYS A 146 0.80 -9.67 28.46
CA LYS A 146 0.85 -11.11 28.79
C LYS A 146 -0.52 -11.78 28.92
N ASP A 147 -1.53 -11.02 29.35
CA ASP A 147 -2.89 -11.52 29.60
C ASP A 147 -3.80 -11.42 28.36
N GLN A 148 -3.28 -10.88 27.25
CA GLN A 148 -4.01 -10.69 26.01
C GLN A 148 -3.53 -11.68 24.94
N LYS A 149 -4.43 -12.01 24.01
CA LYS A 149 -4.13 -12.84 22.84
C LYS A 149 -4.66 -12.17 21.58
N ASP A 150 -4.13 -12.60 20.44
CA ASP A 150 -4.69 -12.26 19.13
C ASP A 150 -6.19 -12.57 19.11
N SER A 151 -7.00 -11.54 18.85
CA SER A 151 -8.45 -11.63 18.96
C SER A 151 -9.16 -10.53 18.15
N TRP A 152 -10.47 -10.43 18.35
CA TRP A 152 -11.28 -9.34 17.84
C TRP A 152 -11.71 -8.46 19.01
N MET A 153 -11.76 -7.14 18.78
CA MET A 153 -12.27 -6.21 19.78
C MET A 153 -13.72 -6.53 20.12
N THR A 154 -14.03 -6.59 21.41
CA THR A 154 -15.38 -6.85 21.92
C THR A 154 -15.77 -5.83 22.99
N ASN A 155 -17.07 -5.58 23.14
CA ASN A 155 -17.66 -4.86 24.26
C ASN A 155 -18.88 -5.64 24.79
N GLN A 156 -19.62 -5.07 25.73
CA GLN A 156 -20.87 -5.63 26.27
C GLN A 156 -21.92 -6.05 25.21
N LYS A 157 -21.90 -5.46 24.00
CA LYS A 157 -22.83 -5.78 22.90
C LYS A 157 -22.30 -6.89 21.96
N GLY A 158 -21.08 -7.37 22.17
CA GLY A 158 -20.42 -8.38 21.34
C GLY A 158 -19.21 -7.82 20.58
N GLN A 159 -18.96 -8.34 19.38
CA GLN A 159 -17.86 -7.90 18.54
C GLN A 159 -18.06 -6.44 18.10
N VAL A 160 -17.01 -5.63 18.25
CA VAL A 160 -17.02 -4.22 17.84
C VAL A 160 -16.75 -4.14 16.35
N GLU A 161 -17.72 -3.62 15.61
CA GLU A 161 -17.64 -3.42 14.17
C GLU A 161 -18.04 -1.99 13.81
N VAL A 162 -17.44 -1.48 12.73
CA VAL A 162 -17.69 -0.16 12.16
C VAL A 162 -17.75 -0.26 10.65
N ASN A 163 -18.25 0.76 9.96
CA ASN A 163 -18.15 0.77 8.51
C ASN A 163 -16.73 1.08 8.00
N LEU A 164 -16.47 0.76 6.73
CA LEU A 164 -15.14 0.89 6.14
C LEU A 164 -14.65 2.36 6.13
N PHE A 165 -15.55 3.33 5.97
CA PHE A 165 -15.20 4.74 6.12
C PHE A 165 -14.63 5.03 7.51
N GLY A 166 -15.35 4.70 8.57
CA GLY A 166 -14.89 4.92 9.95
C GLY A 166 -13.61 4.15 10.27
N LYS A 167 -13.43 2.98 9.64
CA LYS A 167 -12.21 2.18 9.73
C LYS A 167 -10.99 2.88 9.10
N LEU A 168 -11.15 3.41 7.89
CA LEU A 168 -10.10 4.14 7.18
C LEU A 168 -9.80 5.49 7.84
N LEU A 169 -10.81 6.18 8.37
CA LEU A 169 -10.63 7.39 9.16
C LEU A 169 -9.84 7.10 10.44
N THR A 170 -10.13 5.99 11.14
CA THR A 170 -9.34 5.55 12.31
C THR A 170 -7.87 5.32 11.96
N LEU A 171 -7.60 4.62 10.86
CA LEU A 171 -6.25 4.43 10.35
C LEU A 171 -5.56 5.78 10.06
N ALA A 172 -6.23 6.65 9.29
CA ALA A 172 -5.67 7.91 8.86
C ALA A 172 -5.35 8.84 10.05
N LEU A 173 -6.23 8.93 11.04
CA LEU A 173 -6.01 9.71 12.26
C LEU A 173 -4.81 9.18 13.07
N ASN A 174 -4.71 7.86 13.26
CA ASN A 174 -3.56 7.28 13.95
C ASN A 174 -2.24 7.60 13.22
N LYS A 175 -2.19 7.39 11.90
CA LYS A 175 -1.00 7.69 11.09
C LYS A 175 -0.64 9.17 11.14
N PHE A 176 -1.61 10.05 10.95
CA PHE A 176 -1.42 11.50 11.08
C PHE A 176 -0.86 11.88 12.45
N GLY A 177 -1.37 11.23 13.50
CA GLY A 177 -0.93 11.42 14.87
C GLY A 177 0.58 11.35 15.08
N HIS A 178 1.23 10.39 14.41
CA HIS A 178 2.66 10.13 14.53
C HIS A 178 3.51 10.61 13.36
N LEU A 179 3.06 11.61 12.61
CA LEU A 179 3.98 12.43 11.82
C LEU A 179 5.15 12.89 12.70
N ASP A 180 6.36 12.91 12.15
CA ASP A 180 7.60 13.18 12.88
C ASP A 180 7.70 14.61 13.44
N PRO A 181 8.76 14.95 14.22
CA PRO A 181 8.89 16.26 14.87
C PRO A 181 8.86 17.48 13.93
N TYR A 182 9.15 17.29 12.64
CA TYR A 182 9.13 18.35 11.63
C TYR A 182 7.84 18.29 10.77
N GLY A 183 7.01 17.26 10.98
CA GLY A 183 5.78 17.00 10.27
C GLY A 183 6.03 16.60 8.81
N ILE A 184 7.06 15.79 8.53
CA ILE A 184 7.45 15.44 7.16
C ILE A 184 7.11 13.98 6.82
N GLY A 185 7.77 13.04 7.48
CA GLY A 185 7.60 11.59 7.39
C GLY A 185 6.71 11.03 8.50
N LEU A 186 6.24 9.79 8.31
CA LEU A 186 5.60 9.00 9.36
C LEU A 186 6.66 8.33 10.25
N SER A 187 6.59 8.57 11.56
CA SER A 187 7.56 8.05 12.52
C SER A 187 7.53 6.52 12.58
N TYR A 188 8.70 5.88 12.57
CA TYR A 188 8.85 4.44 12.77
C TYR A 188 8.79 4.06 14.26
N GLU A 189 7.70 4.46 14.92
CA GLU A 189 7.50 4.25 16.35
C GLU A 189 7.01 2.83 16.71
N GLY A 190 6.67 2.02 15.71
CA GLY A 190 6.27 0.61 15.84
C GLY A 190 7.43 -0.39 15.87
N ASN A 191 8.67 0.06 16.13
CA ASN A 191 9.93 -0.71 16.13
C ASN A 191 10.38 -1.28 14.77
N LYS A 192 9.63 -1.08 13.68
CA LYS A 192 10.01 -1.56 12.34
C LYS A 192 9.97 -0.42 11.32
N PRO A 193 10.82 -0.47 10.27
CA PRO A 193 10.82 0.54 9.21
C PRO A 193 9.62 0.33 8.27
N GLY A 194 9.63 1.00 7.11
CA GLY A 194 8.75 0.70 5.99
C GLY A 194 9.20 -0.51 5.17
N TRP A 195 9.04 -0.43 3.84
CA TRP A 195 9.23 -1.54 2.91
C TRP A 195 10.62 -2.18 2.97
N ASN A 196 11.69 -1.38 3.10
CA ASN A 196 13.05 -1.89 3.20
C ASN A 196 13.35 -2.36 4.62
N ASP A 197 13.02 -3.62 4.90
CA ASP A 197 13.25 -4.25 6.20
C ASP A 197 14.74 -4.26 6.62
N ALA A 198 15.68 -4.09 5.69
CA ALA A 198 17.11 -3.99 6.01
C ALA A 198 17.48 -2.68 6.72
N MET A 199 16.60 -1.66 6.69
CA MET A 199 16.70 -0.39 7.43
C MET A 199 16.24 -0.53 8.88
N ASN A 200 16.32 -1.73 9.46
CA ASN A 200 15.80 -2.06 10.79
C ASN A 200 16.48 -1.35 11.98
N GLY A 201 17.52 -0.54 11.74
CA GLY A 201 18.12 0.32 12.76
C GLY A 201 17.54 1.75 12.79
N VAL A 202 16.95 2.21 11.69
CA VAL A 202 16.33 3.55 11.55
C VAL A 202 15.25 3.85 12.60
N PRO A 203 14.38 2.90 13.02
CA PRO A 203 13.44 3.14 14.11
C PRO A 203 14.09 3.62 15.41
N GLY A 204 15.33 3.17 15.70
CA GLY A 204 16.10 3.59 16.87
C GLY A 204 16.63 5.02 16.78
N LEU A 205 16.81 5.52 15.55
CA LEU A 205 17.29 6.86 15.21
C LEU A 205 16.15 7.89 15.10
N PHE A 206 15.02 7.61 15.77
CA PHE A 206 13.77 8.38 15.63
C PHE A 206 13.29 8.50 14.19
N GLY A 207 13.70 7.56 13.32
CA GLY A 207 13.52 7.78 11.90
C GLY A 207 12.07 7.73 11.44
N SER A 208 11.83 8.38 10.31
CA SER A 208 10.53 8.51 9.69
C SER A 208 10.61 8.29 8.18
N GLY A 209 9.46 7.98 7.58
CA GLY A 209 9.35 7.67 6.17
C GLY A 209 8.42 8.60 5.41
N VAL A 210 8.94 9.25 4.37
CA VAL A 210 8.16 10.14 3.49
C VAL A 210 7.32 9.34 2.50
N SER A 211 7.78 8.15 2.12
CA SER A 211 7.03 7.19 1.31
C SER A 211 5.66 6.89 1.91
N GLU A 212 5.61 6.67 3.23
CA GLU A 212 4.37 6.38 3.94
C GLU A 212 3.51 7.64 4.11
N THR A 213 4.11 8.84 4.26
CA THR A 213 3.36 10.12 4.22
C THR A 213 2.61 10.31 2.90
N ILE A 214 3.27 10.04 1.76
CA ILE A 214 2.65 10.11 0.42
C ILE A 214 1.43 9.17 0.34
N GLU A 215 1.56 7.96 0.89
CA GLU A 215 0.48 6.98 0.88
C GLU A 215 -0.66 7.33 1.85
N LEU A 216 -0.36 7.94 3.00
CA LEU A 216 -1.37 8.50 3.90
C LEU A 216 -2.18 9.60 3.19
N GLN A 217 -1.53 10.47 2.44
CA GLN A 217 -2.22 11.54 1.72
C GLN A 217 -3.27 11.01 0.72
N LYS A 218 -3.00 9.90 0.04
CA LYS A 218 -3.98 9.26 -0.84
C LYS A 218 -5.23 8.81 -0.10
N ILE A 219 -5.06 8.26 1.10
CA ILE A 219 -6.19 7.83 1.94
C ILE A 219 -6.98 9.05 2.39
N VAL A 220 -6.31 10.13 2.80
CA VAL A 220 -6.97 11.39 3.19
C VAL A 220 -7.75 11.98 2.01
N HIS A 221 -7.15 12.10 0.83
CA HIS A 221 -7.83 12.59 -0.38
C HIS A 221 -9.03 11.72 -0.78
N LEU A 222 -8.91 10.39 -0.64
CA LEU A 222 -10.03 9.48 -0.87
C LEU A 222 -11.18 9.74 0.11
N LEU A 223 -10.88 9.89 1.40
CA LEU A 223 -11.88 10.19 2.41
C LEU A 223 -12.53 11.55 2.19
N GLU A 224 -11.75 12.59 1.85
CA GLU A 224 -12.27 13.92 1.48
C GLU A 224 -13.23 13.85 0.30
N LYS A 225 -12.84 13.14 -0.77
CA LYS A 225 -13.71 12.93 -1.93
C LYS A 225 -15.03 12.26 -1.52
N ILE A 226 -14.96 11.20 -0.71
CA ILE A 226 -16.15 10.45 -0.29
C ILE A 226 -17.05 11.27 0.64
N VAL A 227 -16.49 12.08 1.53
CA VAL A 227 -17.27 13.02 2.35
C VAL A 227 -18.01 14.03 1.47
N LYS A 228 -17.35 14.55 0.43
CA LYS A 228 -17.96 15.49 -0.51
C LYS A 228 -19.08 14.85 -1.33
N ASP A 229 -18.87 13.63 -1.81
CA ASP A 229 -19.83 12.91 -2.65
C ASP A 229 -21.02 12.37 -1.82
N TYR A 230 -20.80 12.04 -0.54
CA TYR A 230 -21.78 11.39 0.35
C TYR A 230 -21.88 12.04 1.74
N PRO A 231 -22.16 13.36 1.87
CA PRO A 231 -21.99 14.12 3.12
C PRO A 231 -22.92 13.70 4.25
N LYS A 232 -24.07 13.12 3.91
CA LYS A 232 -25.11 12.70 4.87
C LYS A 232 -25.04 11.21 5.22
N GLN A 233 -24.11 10.46 4.62
CA GLN A 233 -23.97 9.05 4.95
C GLN A 233 -23.48 8.88 6.39
N THR A 234 -23.96 7.83 7.04
CA THR A 234 -23.63 7.57 8.45
C THR A 234 -22.24 6.96 8.55
N VAL A 235 -21.37 7.59 9.32
CA VAL A 235 -20.06 7.06 9.73
C VAL A 235 -20.19 6.47 11.12
N GLU A 236 -19.89 5.19 11.24
CA GLU A 236 -19.74 4.54 12.54
C GLU A 236 -18.26 4.49 12.91
N ILE A 237 -17.93 4.91 14.12
CA ILE A 237 -16.54 4.97 14.58
C ILE A 237 -16.46 4.77 16.09
N LEU A 238 -15.28 4.42 16.60
CA LEU A 238 -15.07 4.39 18.06
C LEU A 238 -15.19 5.80 18.63
N LYS A 239 -15.84 5.94 19.79
CA LYS A 239 -15.97 7.22 20.51
C LYS A 239 -14.61 7.86 20.77
N SER A 240 -13.64 7.07 21.22
CA SER A 240 -12.25 7.48 21.45
C SER A 240 -11.58 8.02 20.17
N THR A 241 -11.86 7.40 19.00
CA THR A 241 -11.33 7.88 17.72
C THR A 241 -11.99 9.19 17.30
N HIS A 242 -13.29 9.34 17.53
CA HIS A 242 -13.97 10.61 17.32
C HIS A 242 -13.37 11.71 18.24
N GLU A 243 -13.15 11.43 19.52
CA GLU A 243 -12.50 12.36 20.44
C GLU A 243 -11.07 12.72 19.98
N LEU A 244 -10.32 11.77 19.44
CA LEU A 244 -9.01 12.04 18.82
C LEU A 244 -9.12 13.02 17.64
N SER A 245 -10.15 12.85 16.79
CA SER A 245 -10.42 13.78 15.68
C SER A 245 -10.78 15.19 16.16
N GLU A 246 -11.53 15.31 17.26
CA GLU A 246 -11.84 16.59 17.88
C GLU A 246 -10.58 17.25 18.44
N ASN A 247 -9.73 16.48 19.13
CA ASN A 247 -8.48 16.97 19.70
C ASN A 247 -7.51 17.50 18.64
N TYR A 248 -7.40 16.85 17.47
CA TYR A 248 -6.52 17.33 16.40
C TYR A 248 -6.93 18.69 15.83
N LYS A 249 -8.24 19.02 15.83
CA LYS A 249 -8.71 20.35 15.42
C LYS A 249 -8.27 21.46 16.39
N LEU A 250 -7.86 21.12 17.61
CA LEU A 250 -7.39 22.06 18.63
C LEU A 250 -5.88 22.32 18.56
N VAL A 251 -5.14 21.55 17.76
CA VAL A 251 -3.67 21.66 17.69
C VAL A 251 -3.29 22.92 16.90
N ASN A 252 -2.66 23.88 17.58
CA ASN A 252 -2.09 25.05 16.92
C ASN A 252 -0.83 24.65 16.12
N GLN A 253 -0.85 24.90 14.81
CA GLN A 253 0.24 24.55 13.88
C GLN A 253 1.37 25.61 13.82
N GLU A 254 1.19 26.80 14.42
CA GLU A 254 2.17 27.92 14.33
C GLU A 254 3.52 27.60 14.97
N LYS A 255 3.54 26.69 15.95
CA LYS A 255 4.76 26.23 16.63
C LYS A 255 4.96 24.75 16.30
N PRO A 256 5.79 24.39 15.31
CA PRO A 256 5.85 23.03 14.79
C PRO A 256 6.17 21.96 15.84
N PHE A 257 7.10 22.25 16.76
CA PHE A 257 7.46 21.31 17.82
C PHE A 257 6.31 21.11 18.82
N ASP A 258 5.67 22.18 19.28
CA ASP A 258 4.53 22.10 20.20
C ASP A 258 3.33 21.38 19.53
N ALA A 259 3.12 21.64 18.24
CA ALA A 259 2.10 20.98 17.44
C ALA A 259 2.32 19.46 17.37
N TRP A 260 3.56 19.04 17.10
CA TRP A 260 3.96 17.64 17.13
C TRP A 260 3.79 17.02 18.52
N ASP A 261 4.29 17.68 19.56
CA ASP A 261 4.25 17.16 20.93
C ASP A 261 2.81 16.95 21.41
N LEU A 262 1.93 17.92 21.14
CA LEU A 262 0.52 17.84 21.48
C LEU A 262 -0.21 16.76 20.67
N ARG A 263 0.04 16.67 19.36
CA ARG A 263 -0.55 15.64 18.49
C ARG A 263 -0.15 14.23 18.95
N MET A 264 1.12 14.01 19.27
CA MET A 264 1.61 12.75 19.84
C MET A 264 0.98 12.45 21.20
N THR A 265 0.86 13.45 22.07
CA THR A 265 0.22 13.30 23.39
C THR A 265 -1.24 12.86 23.25
N TYR A 266 -1.99 13.43 22.31
CA TYR A 266 -3.36 12.98 22.03
C TYR A 266 -3.42 11.54 21.51
N LEU A 267 -2.48 11.14 20.64
CA LEU A 267 -2.39 9.77 20.15
C LEU A 267 -2.05 8.77 21.27
N GLU A 268 -1.11 9.12 22.15
CA GLU A 268 -0.71 8.31 23.30
C GLU A 268 -1.86 8.13 24.30
N ASN A 269 -2.60 9.20 24.59
CA ASN A 269 -3.79 9.15 25.43
C ASN A 269 -4.90 8.30 24.79
N TYR A 270 -5.10 8.45 23.48
CA TYR A 270 -6.04 7.61 22.72
C TYR A 270 -5.67 6.13 22.83
N ARG A 271 -4.41 5.77 22.58
CA ARG A 271 -3.93 4.37 22.67
C ARG A 271 -4.06 3.80 24.08
N LYS A 272 -3.82 4.63 25.11
CA LYS A 272 -4.06 4.26 26.51
C LYS A 272 -5.55 3.98 26.76
N ASP A 273 -6.44 4.79 26.21
CA ASP A 273 -7.89 4.58 26.34
C ASP A 273 -8.37 3.31 25.64
N LEU A 274 -7.71 2.86 24.56
CA LEU A 274 -8.03 1.60 23.89
C LEU A 274 -7.89 0.36 24.79
N LEU A 275 -7.22 0.46 25.93
CA LEU A 275 -7.16 -0.59 26.96
C LEU A 275 -8.47 -0.73 27.74
N ASN A 276 -9.32 0.31 27.72
CA ASN A 276 -10.65 0.32 28.29
C ASN A 276 -11.70 -0.17 27.28
N GLU A 277 -12.90 -0.47 27.77
CA GLU A 277 -14.02 -0.85 26.91
C GLU A 277 -14.37 0.27 25.91
N GLN A 278 -14.45 -0.10 24.62
CA GLN A 278 -14.72 0.83 23.54
C GLN A 278 -16.22 0.86 23.15
N LYS A 279 -16.69 2.06 22.82
CA LYS A 279 -18.07 2.31 22.35
C LYS A 279 -18.06 2.80 20.91
N VAL A 280 -19.01 2.33 20.11
CA VAL A 280 -19.26 2.84 18.75
C VAL A 280 -20.29 3.97 18.83
N ILE A 281 -20.01 5.05 18.11
CA ILE A 281 -20.93 6.16 17.89
C ILE A 281 -21.15 6.36 16.38
N SER A 282 -22.17 7.13 16.04
CA SER A 282 -22.52 7.45 14.66
C SER A 282 -22.58 8.96 14.47
N ASN A 283 -21.94 9.45 13.41
CA ASN A 283 -22.03 10.84 12.95
C ASN A 283 -22.25 10.85 11.43
N GLU A 284 -22.72 11.96 10.87
CA GLU A 284 -22.75 12.13 9.41
C GLU A 284 -21.33 12.34 8.86
N ALA A 285 -21.07 11.92 7.63
CA ALA A 285 -19.74 12.00 7.01
C ALA A 285 -19.17 13.43 6.98
N HIS A 286 -20.01 14.44 6.72
CA HIS A 286 -19.61 15.86 6.70
C HIS A 286 -19.02 16.34 8.05
N HIS A 287 -19.34 15.68 9.16
CA HIS A 287 -18.80 15.99 10.47
C HIS A 287 -17.27 15.95 10.50
N TYR A 288 -16.66 15.07 9.70
CA TYR A 288 -15.21 14.86 9.65
C TYR A 288 -14.50 15.67 8.56
N GLU A 289 -15.22 16.50 7.80
CA GLU A 289 -14.64 17.31 6.72
C GLU A 289 -13.52 18.23 7.23
N ALA A 290 -13.74 18.89 8.36
CA ALA A 290 -12.78 19.85 8.92
C ALA A 290 -11.44 19.21 9.32
N VAL A 291 -11.48 18.01 9.95
CA VAL A 291 -10.24 17.31 10.34
C VAL A 291 -9.52 16.74 9.12
N LEU A 292 -10.26 16.22 8.13
CA LEU A 292 -9.68 15.73 6.89
C LEU A 292 -8.97 16.85 6.12
N LYS A 293 -9.58 18.03 6.03
CA LYS A 293 -8.97 19.21 5.39
C LYS A 293 -7.72 19.69 6.12
N LEU A 294 -7.73 19.67 7.45
CA LEU A 294 -6.54 19.95 8.27
C LEU A 294 -5.41 18.98 7.95
N MET A 295 -5.72 17.68 7.92
CA MET A 295 -4.74 16.64 7.59
C MET A 295 -4.19 16.82 6.18
N SER A 296 -5.08 17.05 5.20
CA SER A 296 -4.72 17.28 3.79
C SER A 296 -3.74 18.44 3.64
N THR A 297 -4.06 19.59 4.23
CA THR A 297 -3.20 20.79 4.23
C THR A 297 -1.84 20.52 4.89
N THR A 298 -1.85 19.83 6.04
CA THR A 298 -0.61 19.50 6.77
C THR A 298 0.28 18.55 5.96
N LEU A 299 -0.32 17.59 5.24
CA LEU A 299 0.41 16.65 4.39
C LEU A 299 0.96 17.31 3.12
N ASP A 300 0.24 18.28 2.54
CA ASP A 300 0.78 19.12 1.46
C ASP A 300 2.04 19.88 1.92
N GLU A 301 1.99 20.49 3.10
CA GLU A 301 3.15 21.16 3.70
C GLU A 301 4.27 20.17 4.01
N ALA A 302 3.95 18.95 4.46
CA ALA A 302 4.91 17.89 4.70
C ALA A 302 5.70 17.55 3.43
N LEU A 303 5.02 17.39 2.30
CA LEU A 303 5.66 17.09 1.03
C LEU A 303 6.43 18.29 0.46
N HIS A 304 5.95 19.51 0.68
CA HIS A 304 6.72 20.70 0.32
C HIS A 304 8.05 20.74 1.09
N LYS A 305 8.03 20.52 2.41
CA LYS A 305 9.26 20.42 3.24
C LYS A 305 10.17 19.28 2.78
N ALA A 306 9.61 18.10 2.46
CA ALA A 306 10.39 16.97 1.95
C ALA A 306 11.12 17.31 0.65
N LYS A 307 10.46 18.01 -0.28
CA LYS A 307 11.04 18.42 -1.57
C LYS A 307 12.16 19.47 -1.42
N LEU A 308 12.12 20.27 -0.34
CA LEU A 308 13.21 21.20 0.01
C LEU A 308 14.46 20.49 0.56
N ILE A 309 14.29 19.30 1.15
CA ILE A 309 15.39 18.46 1.64
C ILE A 309 16.06 17.76 0.45
N ASP A 310 15.28 17.00 -0.32
CA ASP A 310 15.76 16.35 -1.55
C ASP A 310 14.75 16.60 -2.69
N PRO A 311 15.16 17.18 -3.83
CA PRO A 311 14.28 17.44 -4.97
C PRO A 311 13.56 16.22 -5.53
N ILE A 312 14.06 15.00 -5.27
CA ILE A 312 13.40 13.74 -5.65
C ILE A 312 12.65 13.06 -4.49
N TYR A 313 12.46 13.77 -3.38
CA TYR A 313 11.94 13.32 -2.09
C TYR A 313 12.89 12.37 -1.33
N PRO A 314 13.30 12.71 -0.09
CA PRO A 314 14.03 11.77 0.74
C PRO A 314 13.09 10.63 1.12
N THR A 315 13.59 9.39 1.16
CA THR A 315 12.76 8.26 1.62
C THR A 315 12.76 8.16 3.14
N TYR A 316 13.94 8.28 3.75
CA TYR A 316 14.13 8.17 5.19
C TYR A 316 14.70 9.46 5.75
N LEU A 317 14.12 9.90 6.86
CA LEU A 317 14.67 10.95 7.71
C LEU A 317 15.03 10.34 9.06
N THR A 318 16.01 10.92 9.73
CA THR A 318 16.41 10.56 11.10
C THR A 318 16.51 11.83 11.94
N TYR A 319 16.38 11.68 13.26
CA TYR A 319 16.33 12.83 14.15
C TYR A 319 17.29 12.65 15.31
N GLU A 320 18.05 13.69 15.58
CA GLU A 320 18.96 13.78 16.72
C GLU A 320 18.31 14.64 17.81
N ALA A 321 18.16 14.11 19.02
CA ALA A 321 17.73 14.91 20.16
C ALA A 321 18.88 15.86 20.57
N THR A 322 18.64 17.17 20.45
CA THR A 322 19.63 18.22 20.75
C THR A 322 19.42 18.86 22.11
N ASP A 323 18.21 18.73 22.65
CA ASP A 323 17.87 19.12 24.02
C ASP A 323 16.95 18.05 24.64
N PHE A 324 17.26 17.64 25.87
CA PHE A 324 16.52 16.61 26.59
C PHE A 324 16.72 16.72 28.10
N THR A 325 15.72 16.25 28.85
CA THR A 325 15.72 16.24 30.31
C THR A 325 15.43 14.84 30.83
N PRO A 326 16.19 14.32 31.81
CA PRO A 326 15.85 13.08 32.51
C PRO A 326 14.44 13.10 33.07
N ILE A 327 13.71 11.99 32.92
CA ILE A 327 12.42 11.82 33.60
C ILE A 327 12.70 11.27 35.00
N THR A 328 12.08 11.88 36.02
CA THR A 328 12.18 11.43 37.41
C THR A 328 10.85 10.91 37.93
N ASP A 329 10.90 9.96 38.86
CA ASP A 329 9.72 9.50 39.59
C ASP A 329 9.25 10.53 40.63
N GLN A 330 8.18 10.19 41.35
CA GLN A 330 7.60 11.02 42.42
C GLN A 330 8.56 11.32 43.59
N HIS A 331 9.66 10.58 43.72
CA HIS A 331 10.69 10.77 44.73
C HIS A 331 11.93 11.51 44.19
N GLY A 332 11.90 11.95 42.92
CA GLY A 332 13.01 12.62 42.26
C GLY A 332 14.11 11.67 41.75
N ALA A 333 13.91 10.35 41.82
CA ALA A 333 14.87 9.38 41.30
C ALA A 333 14.72 9.23 39.78
N PRO A 334 15.81 9.07 39.01
CA PRO A 334 15.73 8.90 37.56
C PRO A 334 14.95 7.61 37.18
N VAL A 335 14.04 7.73 36.22
CA VAL A 335 13.29 6.59 35.69
C VAL A 335 14.18 5.76 34.77
N ILE A 336 14.25 4.46 35.04
CA ILE A 336 14.98 3.49 34.22
C ILE A 336 13.99 2.64 33.44
N GLY A 337 14.10 2.63 32.11
CA GLY A 337 13.23 1.89 31.21
C GLY A 337 13.58 0.39 31.15
N GLU A 338 12.79 -0.38 30.39
CA GLU A 338 12.95 -1.85 30.28
C GLU A 338 14.34 -2.29 29.76
N TYR A 339 15.04 -1.42 29.04
CA TYR A 339 16.39 -1.65 28.51
C TYR A 339 17.51 -1.34 29.51
N VAL A 340 17.18 -1.04 30.76
CA VAL A 340 18.14 -0.61 31.80
C VAL A 340 18.89 0.67 31.38
N LEU A 341 18.15 1.58 30.72
CA LEU A 341 18.63 2.87 30.25
C LEU A 341 17.79 3.98 30.88
N LEU A 342 18.41 5.14 31.10
CA LEU A 342 17.73 6.33 31.61
C LEU A 342 16.70 6.80 30.60
N VAL A 343 15.46 7.02 31.06
CA VAL A 343 14.39 7.56 30.23
C VAL A 343 14.45 9.09 30.25
N VAL A 344 14.25 9.70 29.07
CA VAL A 344 14.35 11.15 28.88
C VAL A 344 13.13 11.70 28.17
N LYS A 345 12.79 12.96 28.47
CA LYS A 345 11.93 13.79 27.62
C LYS A 345 12.80 14.57 26.65
N VAL A 346 12.50 14.51 25.36
CA VAL A 346 13.19 15.31 24.34
C VAL A 346 12.45 16.63 24.14
N ASN A 347 13.20 17.73 24.14
CA ASN A 347 12.68 19.10 24.02
C ASN A 347 13.04 19.74 22.67
N ALA A 348 14.02 19.20 21.93
CA ALA A 348 14.36 19.66 20.60
C ALA A 348 14.99 18.56 19.74
N PHE A 349 14.66 18.55 18.45
CA PHE A 349 15.23 17.64 17.45
C PHE A 349 15.92 18.41 16.33
N LYS A 350 16.99 17.81 15.80
CA LYS A 350 17.61 18.18 14.53
C LYS A 350 17.39 17.05 13.52
N VAL A 351 16.86 17.39 12.34
CA VAL A 351 16.64 16.44 11.25
C VAL A 351 17.94 16.17 10.48
N HIS A 352 18.12 14.92 10.06
CA HIS A 352 19.19 14.45 9.19
C HIS A 352 18.61 13.53 8.12
N GLU A 353 18.95 13.77 6.85
CA GLU A 353 18.56 12.89 5.74
C GLU A 353 19.49 11.67 5.66
N LEU A 354 18.93 10.52 5.29
CA LEU A 354 19.71 9.40 4.76
C LEU A 354 19.89 9.59 3.25
N PRO A 355 20.83 8.88 2.59
CA PRO A 355 21.02 8.99 1.15
C PRO A 355 19.71 8.74 0.42
N SER A 356 19.52 9.37 -0.74
CA SER A 356 18.30 9.16 -1.53
C SER A 356 18.08 7.67 -1.81
N PHE A 357 16.85 7.21 -1.62
CA PHE A 357 16.35 5.91 -2.07
C PHE A 357 15.30 6.10 -3.15
N LEU A 358 15.10 5.10 -3.98
CA LEU A 358 14.14 5.14 -5.09
C LEU A 358 12.67 5.10 -4.62
N GLU A 359 12.42 4.70 -3.37
CA GLU A 359 11.06 4.41 -2.90
C GLU A 359 10.14 5.62 -2.84
N ALA A 360 10.54 6.71 -2.16
CA ALA A 360 9.71 7.92 -2.11
C ALA A 360 9.39 8.48 -3.51
N PRO A 361 10.37 8.62 -4.44
CA PRO A 361 10.07 8.98 -5.81
C PRO A 361 9.09 8.00 -6.48
N ALA A 362 9.27 6.69 -6.33
CA ALA A 362 8.36 5.70 -6.92
C ALA A 362 6.92 5.85 -6.41
N ARG A 363 6.75 6.06 -5.09
CA ARG A 363 5.46 6.26 -4.42
C ARG A 363 4.81 7.56 -4.87
N TYR A 364 5.58 8.65 -4.95
CA TYR A 364 5.11 9.95 -5.40
C TYR A 364 4.60 9.91 -6.85
N LEU A 365 5.40 9.33 -7.77
CA LEU A 365 5.06 9.19 -9.19
C LEU A 365 3.80 8.34 -9.43
N LYS A 366 3.62 7.27 -8.64
CA LYS A 366 2.44 6.40 -8.74
C LYS A 366 1.14 7.11 -8.31
N SER A 367 1.26 8.17 -7.52
CA SER A 367 0.18 8.66 -6.68
C SER A 367 -0.32 10.04 -7.09
N ILE A 368 0.34 11.10 -6.64
CA ILE A 368 -0.21 12.47 -6.64
C ILE A 368 0.54 13.41 -7.59
N SER A 369 1.63 12.94 -8.22
CA SER A 369 2.44 13.78 -9.09
C SER A 369 1.63 14.29 -10.28
N SER A 370 1.75 15.58 -10.60
CA SER A 370 1.39 16.06 -11.93
C SER A 370 2.35 15.47 -12.98
N LYS A 371 1.93 15.41 -14.25
CA LYS A 371 2.79 14.91 -15.33
C LYS A 371 4.09 15.72 -15.46
N SER A 372 4.05 17.03 -15.23
CA SER A 372 5.23 17.91 -15.25
C SER A 372 6.20 17.59 -14.11
N GLU A 373 5.72 17.51 -12.87
CA GLU A 373 6.57 17.16 -11.72
C GLU A 373 7.12 15.75 -11.84
N ALA A 374 6.32 14.81 -12.33
CA ALA A 374 6.76 13.46 -12.59
C ALA A 374 7.94 13.43 -13.56
N LYS A 375 7.87 14.26 -14.62
CA LYS A 375 8.94 14.38 -15.60
C LYS A 375 10.22 14.96 -14.97
N GLU A 376 10.10 16.00 -14.16
CA GLU A 376 11.22 16.62 -13.44
C GLU A 376 11.91 15.62 -12.49
N ILE A 377 11.13 14.88 -11.71
CA ILE A 377 11.65 13.86 -10.78
C ILE A 377 12.30 12.73 -11.56
N TYR A 378 11.66 12.23 -12.62
CA TYR A 378 12.24 11.20 -13.49
C TYR A 378 13.60 11.62 -14.05
N GLU A 379 13.71 12.84 -14.59
CA GLU A 379 14.97 13.35 -15.12
C GLU A 379 16.01 13.58 -14.03
N SER A 380 15.59 13.98 -12.83
CA SER A 380 16.47 14.19 -11.68
C SER A 380 17.02 12.87 -11.15
N VAL A 381 16.19 11.83 -10.97
CA VAL A 381 16.62 10.48 -10.55
C VAL A 381 17.73 9.96 -11.47
N LYS A 382 17.59 10.13 -12.79
CA LYS A 382 18.59 9.67 -13.78
C LYS A 382 19.93 10.42 -13.72
N LYS A 383 19.98 11.58 -13.08
CA LYS A 383 21.21 12.36 -12.84
C LYS A 383 21.89 11.98 -11.52
N THR A 384 21.30 11.08 -10.74
CA THR A 384 21.85 10.60 -9.48
C THR A 384 22.39 9.17 -9.60
N GLU A 385 23.09 8.71 -8.57
CA GLU A 385 23.55 7.33 -8.46
C GLU A 385 22.40 6.31 -8.34
N LEU A 386 21.15 6.74 -8.17
CA LEU A 386 19.98 5.85 -8.26
C LEU A 386 19.79 5.23 -9.66
N TYR A 387 20.53 5.70 -10.66
CA TYR A 387 20.53 5.15 -12.01
C TYR A 387 21.92 4.62 -12.37
N ASP A 388 22.02 3.31 -12.58
CA ASP A 388 23.22 2.66 -13.09
C ASP A 388 23.36 3.02 -14.58
N THR A 389 24.26 3.95 -14.89
CA THR A 389 24.42 4.47 -16.26
C THR A 389 25.00 3.44 -17.23
N LYS A 390 25.78 2.47 -16.74
CA LYS A 390 26.42 1.44 -17.57
C LYS A 390 25.41 0.37 -17.97
N LEU A 391 24.63 -0.12 -17.00
CA LEU A 391 23.64 -1.16 -17.22
C LEU A 391 22.25 -0.61 -17.57
N LYS A 392 22.04 0.70 -17.42
CA LYS A 392 20.85 1.47 -17.77
C LYS A 392 19.59 1.14 -16.95
N PHE A 393 19.76 0.75 -15.70
CA PHE A 393 18.65 0.41 -14.82
C PHE A 393 18.74 1.08 -13.44
N TYR A 394 17.64 1.08 -12.69
CA TYR A 394 17.55 1.76 -11.40
C TYR A 394 18.10 0.92 -10.24
N GLN A 395 18.56 1.58 -9.17
CA GLN A 395 18.98 0.92 -7.93
C GLN A 395 18.23 1.47 -6.71
N THR A 396 18.22 0.69 -5.63
CA THR A 396 17.44 1.00 -4.42
C THR A 396 17.87 2.28 -3.72
N SER A 397 19.18 2.54 -3.65
CA SER A 397 19.76 3.65 -2.91
C SER A 397 21.02 4.19 -3.57
N LYS A 398 21.39 5.42 -3.25
CA LYS A 398 22.77 5.91 -3.39
C LYS A 398 23.72 5.17 -2.43
N SER A 399 25.02 5.44 -2.52
CA SER A 399 26.00 4.81 -1.63
C SER A 399 25.67 5.05 -0.15
N LEU A 400 25.73 3.98 0.64
CA LEU A 400 25.53 4.03 2.09
C LEU A 400 26.85 4.12 2.88
N ASP A 401 28.00 4.28 2.22
CA ASP A 401 29.31 4.14 2.87
C ASP A 401 29.59 5.17 3.96
N ALA A 402 29.01 6.37 3.85
CA ALA A 402 29.13 7.42 4.85
C ALA A 402 28.36 7.12 6.16
N PHE A 403 27.52 6.08 6.18
CA PHE A 403 26.64 5.76 7.31
C PHE A 403 27.16 4.54 8.07
N SER A 404 26.98 4.55 9.38
CA SER A 404 27.37 3.43 10.26
C SER A 404 26.36 2.28 10.18
N ASN A 405 26.70 1.13 10.78
CA ASN A 405 25.78 -0.01 10.91
C ASN A 405 24.51 0.32 11.74
N GLU A 406 24.43 1.48 12.37
CA GLU A 406 23.28 1.90 13.17
C GLU A 406 22.00 2.10 12.33
N ILE A 407 22.12 2.35 11.02
CA ILE A 407 20.94 2.47 10.15
C ILE A 407 20.29 1.11 9.84
N GLY A 408 20.93 0.00 10.22
CA GLY A 408 20.40 -1.35 10.07
C GLY A 408 21.31 -2.29 9.29
N ARG A 409 20.86 -3.54 9.17
CA ARG A 409 21.63 -4.62 8.52
C ARG A 409 21.94 -4.36 7.04
N ILE A 410 21.25 -3.40 6.40
CA ILE A 410 21.53 -3.00 5.02
C ILE A 410 23.02 -2.69 4.81
N ARG A 411 23.69 -2.11 5.82
CA ARG A 411 25.11 -1.76 5.75
C ARG A 411 26.04 -2.97 5.76
N ALA A 412 25.59 -4.10 6.30
CA ALA A 412 26.35 -5.35 6.30
C ALA A 412 26.38 -6.02 4.91
N PHE A 413 25.45 -5.67 4.02
CA PHE A 413 25.46 -6.19 2.66
C PHE A 413 26.55 -5.53 1.83
N THR A 414 27.12 -6.29 0.90
CA THR A 414 28.00 -5.74 -0.14
C THR A 414 27.19 -4.76 -1.01
N PRO A 415 27.77 -3.63 -1.46
CA PRO A 415 27.13 -2.79 -2.48
C PRO A 415 26.64 -3.61 -3.68
N GLY A 416 25.48 -3.27 -4.23
CA GLY A 416 24.86 -4.00 -5.33
C GLY A 416 24.36 -5.39 -4.94
N TRP A 417 24.08 -5.64 -3.66
CA TRP A 417 23.63 -6.95 -3.16
C TRP A 417 22.42 -6.81 -2.24
N LEU A 418 21.41 -7.68 -2.46
CA LEU A 418 20.13 -7.64 -1.74
C LEU A 418 19.53 -6.22 -1.75
N GLU A 419 19.09 -5.66 -0.63
CA GLU A 419 18.47 -4.34 -0.60
C GLU A 419 19.46 -3.16 -0.74
N ARG A 420 20.78 -3.41 -0.64
CA ARG A 420 21.81 -2.35 -0.68
C ARG A 420 22.27 -2.07 -2.10
N GLU A 421 21.95 -0.88 -2.61
CA GLU A 421 22.48 -0.32 -3.86
C GLU A 421 22.32 -1.25 -5.08
N SER A 422 21.37 -2.20 -5.05
CA SER A 422 21.11 -3.15 -6.12
C SER A 422 19.91 -2.70 -6.95
N ASN A 423 19.69 -3.29 -8.13
CA ASN A 423 18.38 -3.22 -8.77
C ASN A 423 17.47 -4.25 -8.11
N PHE A 424 16.75 -3.83 -7.07
CA PHE A 424 15.75 -4.68 -6.46
C PHE A 424 14.47 -4.60 -7.29
N LEU A 425 14.17 -5.68 -8.04
CA LEU A 425 13.21 -5.64 -9.15
C LEU A 425 11.82 -5.20 -8.71
N HIS A 426 11.41 -5.52 -7.49
CA HIS A 426 10.14 -5.04 -6.94
C HIS A 426 10.11 -3.50 -6.84
N MET A 427 11.16 -2.86 -6.34
CA MET A 427 11.24 -1.40 -6.25
C MET A 427 11.40 -0.75 -7.62
N THR A 428 12.24 -1.33 -8.48
CA THR A 428 12.40 -0.89 -9.87
C THR A 428 11.06 -0.91 -10.59
N TYR A 429 10.27 -1.98 -10.45
CA TYR A 429 8.99 -2.09 -11.14
C TYR A 429 7.91 -1.19 -10.52
N LYS A 430 7.95 -0.93 -9.21
CA LYS A 430 7.13 0.14 -8.59
C LYS A 430 7.44 1.50 -9.20
N TYR A 431 8.72 1.81 -9.39
CA TYR A 431 9.14 3.06 -10.02
C TYR A 431 8.66 3.16 -11.48
N LEU A 432 8.83 2.10 -12.27
CA LEU A 432 8.32 2.04 -13.66
C LEU A 432 6.80 2.15 -13.73
N LEU A 433 6.08 1.52 -12.80
CA LEU A 433 4.64 1.69 -12.68
C LEU A 433 4.29 3.15 -12.37
N GLY A 434 5.06 3.83 -11.52
CA GLY A 434 4.91 5.27 -11.27
C GLY A 434 5.13 6.12 -12.53
N VAL A 435 6.17 5.83 -13.31
CA VAL A 435 6.42 6.50 -14.61
C VAL A 435 5.25 6.26 -15.59
N LEU A 436 4.70 5.05 -15.61
CA LEU A 436 3.53 4.72 -16.43
C LEU A 436 2.27 5.49 -15.97
N LYS A 437 1.92 5.43 -14.67
CA LYS A 437 0.71 6.05 -14.12
C LYS A 437 0.74 7.58 -14.18
N SER A 438 1.91 8.19 -14.13
CA SER A 438 2.09 9.65 -14.29
C SER A 438 1.99 10.13 -15.74
N GLY A 439 1.77 9.22 -16.70
CA GLY A 439 1.57 9.57 -18.10
C GLY A 439 2.85 9.83 -18.91
N LEU A 440 4.01 9.40 -18.39
CA LEU A 440 5.31 9.46 -19.06
C LEU A 440 5.52 8.23 -19.96
N TYR A 441 4.59 8.02 -20.89
CA TYR A 441 4.52 6.79 -21.68
C TYR A 441 5.77 6.56 -22.54
N LYS A 442 6.29 7.61 -23.18
CA LYS A 442 7.50 7.51 -24.02
C LYS A 442 8.72 7.11 -23.20
N GLU A 443 8.86 7.70 -22.02
CA GLU A 443 9.89 7.37 -21.04
C GLU A 443 9.73 5.92 -20.57
N PHE A 444 8.53 5.52 -20.17
CA PHE A 444 8.23 4.16 -19.76
C PHE A 444 8.66 3.13 -20.81
N TYR A 445 8.24 3.29 -22.07
CA TYR A 445 8.60 2.37 -23.16
C TYR A 445 10.10 2.36 -23.47
N LYS A 446 10.82 3.45 -23.18
CA LYS A 446 12.28 3.49 -23.26
C LYS A 446 12.92 2.72 -22.11
N GLU A 447 12.44 2.88 -20.89
CA GLU A 447 13.03 2.26 -19.69
C GLU A 447 12.82 0.73 -19.67
N ILE A 448 11.64 0.24 -20.07
CA ILE A 448 11.35 -1.21 -20.01
C ILE A 448 12.32 -2.03 -20.87
N LYS A 449 12.85 -1.47 -21.97
CA LYS A 449 13.81 -2.15 -22.88
C LYS A 449 15.09 -2.63 -22.17
N THR A 450 15.41 -2.07 -21.00
CA THR A 450 16.60 -2.44 -20.21
C THR A 450 16.27 -2.88 -18.79
N ASN A 451 15.08 -2.56 -18.27
CA ASN A 451 14.68 -2.89 -16.91
C ASN A 451 13.78 -4.12 -16.82
N TYR A 452 13.04 -4.48 -17.87
CA TYR A 452 12.28 -5.73 -17.86
C TYR A 452 13.20 -6.91 -18.12
N THR A 453 13.15 -7.90 -17.24
CA THR A 453 13.96 -9.12 -17.36
C THR A 453 13.77 -9.83 -18.70
N CYS A 454 12.58 -9.75 -19.30
CA CYS A 454 12.28 -10.39 -20.59
C CYS A 454 13.00 -9.77 -21.79
N PHE A 455 13.55 -8.57 -21.66
CA PHE A 455 14.35 -7.91 -22.70
C PHE A 455 15.86 -7.95 -22.42
N MET A 456 16.29 -8.54 -21.29
CA MET A 456 17.70 -8.63 -20.93
C MET A 456 18.42 -9.74 -21.72
N ASP A 457 19.73 -9.55 -21.96
CA ASP A 457 20.58 -10.60 -22.52
C ASP A 457 20.67 -11.76 -21.50
N PRO A 458 20.24 -12.99 -21.84
CA PRO A 458 20.28 -14.14 -20.93
C PRO A 458 21.70 -14.47 -20.44
N LYS A 459 22.75 -14.12 -21.20
CA LYS A 459 24.15 -14.34 -20.79
C LYS A 459 24.57 -13.39 -19.67
N VAL A 460 24.05 -12.16 -19.67
CA VAL A 460 24.30 -11.16 -18.62
C VAL A 460 23.38 -11.41 -17.43
N TYR A 461 22.09 -11.64 -17.68
CA TYR A 461 21.10 -11.92 -16.64
C TYR A 461 21.40 -13.24 -15.90
N GLY A 462 22.03 -14.20 -16.57
CA GLY A 462 22.43 -15.49 -16.00
C GLY A 462 21.27 -16.42 -15.68
N ARG A 463 20.07 -16.10 -16.18
CA ARG A 463 18.81 -16.83 -15.97
C ARG A 463 17.93 -16.74 -17.22
N SER A 464 16.83 -17.47 -17.22
CA SER A 464 15.81 -17.37 -18.26
C SER A 464 15.12 -15.99 -18.22
N PRO A 465 15.14 -15.18 -19.30
CA PRO A 465 14.53 -13.84 -19.32
C PRO A 465 13.02 -13.82 -19.01
N ILE A 466 12.33 -14.94 -19.22
CA ILE A 466 10.90 -15.09 -18.89
C ILE A 466 10.64 -15.40 -17.40
N GLU A 467 11.70 -15.61 -16.61
CA GLU A 467 11.62 -15.76 -15.16
C GLU A 467 12.10 -14.47 -14.48
N ASN A 468 11.32 -14.01 -13.50
CA ASN A 468 11.68 -12.86 -12.69
C ASN A 468 12.72 -13.23 -11.62
N SER A 469 13.42 -12.22 -11.09
CA SER A 469 14.36 -12.36 -9.97
C SER A 469 13.91 -11.51 -8.77
N SER A 470 14.60 -11.64 -7.63
CA SER A 470 14.43 -10.68 -6.52
C SER A 470 15.21 -9.40 -6.80
N PHE A 471 16.47 -9.52 -7.23
CA PHE A 471 17.32 -8.38 -7.56
C PHE A 471 18.35 -8.73 -8.64
N LEU A 472 18.93 -7.69 -9.24
CA LEU A 472 20.11 -7.75 -10.10
C LEU A 472 21.28 -7.04 -9.39
N ALA A 473 22.49 -7.59 -9.53
CA ALA A 473 23.68 -6.89 -9.05
C ALA A 473 24.03 -5.72 -10.00
N THR A 474 24.16 -4.53 -9.42
CA THR A 474 24.54 -3.29 -10.11
C THR A 474 26.06 -3.21 -10.30
N THR A 475 26.51 -2.18 -11.01
CA THR A 475 27.93 -1.85 -11.14
C THR A 475 28.62 -1.44 -9.85
N SER A 476 27.87 -1.06 -8.80
CA SER A 476 28.45 -0.81 -7.47
C SER A 476 28.97 -2.10 -6.83
N ASN A 477 28.55 -3.28 -7.28
CA ASN A 477 29.08 -4.54 -6.77
C ASN A 477 30.59 -4.65 -7.09
N PRO A 478 31.45 -5.01 -6.13
CA PRO A 478 32.89 -5.11 -6.36
C PRO A 478 33.27 -6.26 -7.30
N ASP A 479 32.42 -7.27 -7.46
CA ASP A 479 32.65 -8.38 -8.39
C ASP A 479 32.02 -8.08 -9.76
N ALA A 480 32.86 -7.61 -10.69
CA ALA A 480 32.46 -7.27 -12.05
C ALA A 480 31.83 -8.45 -12.83
N LYS A 481 32.06 -9.71 -12.41
CA LYS A 481 31.46 -10.88 -13.05
C LYS A 481 29.96 -11.01 -12.76
N LYS A 482 29.46 -10.34 -11.72
CA LYS A 482 28.05 -10.38 -11.31
C LYS A 482 27.22 -9.23 -11.88
N HIS A 483 27.85 -8.22 -12.49
CA HIS A 483 27.15 -7.02 -12.98
C HIS A 483 26.05 -7.41 -13.98
N GLY A 484 24.79 -7.09 -13.64
CA GLY A 484 23.59 -7.41 -14.41
C GLY A 484 22.99 -8.81 -14.15
N GLN A 485 23.65 -9.65 -13.35
CA GLN A 485 23.17 -11.00 -13.03
C GLN A 485 21.99 -10.97 -12.04
N GLY A 486 20.97 -11.81 -12.30
CA GLY A 486 19.79 -11.93 -11.45
C GLY A 486 19.87 -13.00 -10.37
N PHE A 487 19.35 -12.68 -9.19
CA PHE A 487 19.36 -13.53 -8.01
C PHE A 487 17.97 -13.64 -7.37
N VAL A 488 17.64 -14.82 -6.87
CA VAL A 488 16.40 -15.09 -6.13
C VAL A 488 16.75 -15.27 -4.67
N SER A 489 16.35 -14.32 -3.83
CA SER A 489 16.52 -14.40 -2.37
C SER A 489 15.22 -14.75 -1.66
N ARG A 490 14.07 -14.29 -2.21
CA ARG A 490 12.71 -14.47 -1.67
C ARG A 490 11.68 -14.42 -2.80
N LEU A 491 10.43 -14.75 -2.50
CA LEU A 491 9.30 -14.39 -3.36
C LEU A 491 9.28 -12.86 -3.53
N SER A 492 9.23 -12.40 -4.78
CA SER A 492 9.33 -10.98 -5.12
C SER A 492 7.97 -10.42 -5.51
N GLY A 493 7.66 -9.21 -5.04
CA GLY A 493 6.48 -8.45 -5.47
C GLY A 493 6.58 -7.95 -6.92
N SER A 494 7.72 -8.13 -7.61
CA SER A 494 7.90 -7.72 -9.00
C SER A 494 6.85 -8.32 -9.95
N THR A 495 6.35 -9.53 -9.70
CA THR A 495 5.25 -10.10 -10.49
C THR A 495 3.95 -9.31 -10.33
N ALA A 496 3.62 -8.86 -9.12
CA ALA A 496 2.41 -8.07 -8.89
C ALA A 496 2.51 -6.72 -9.59
N GLU A 497 3.66 -6.05 -9.53
CA GLU A 497 3.88 -4.78 -10.25
C GLU A 497 3.82 -4.95 -11.77
N MET A 498 4.37 -6.06 -12.30
CA MET A 498 4.24 -6.39 -13.73
C MET A 498 2.78 -6.57 -14.15
N LEU A 499 1.95 -7.22 -13.33
CA LEU A 499 0.51 -7.36 -13.59
C LEU A 499 -0.21 -6.01 -13.52
N SER A 500 0.16 -5.14 -12.58
CA SER A 500 -0.36 -3.78 -12.49
C SER A 500 -0.02 -2.96 -13.74
N MET A 501 1.24 -3.00 -14.19
CA MET A 501 1.67 -2.34 -15.43
C MET A 501 0.94 -2.92 -16.65
N TRP A 502 0.88 -4.25 -16.77
CA TRP A 502 0.14 -4.92 -17.85
C TRP A 502 -1.33 -4.50 -17.90
N ARG A 503 -2.03 -4.50 -16.75
CA ARG A 503 -3.43 -4.07 -16.66
C ARG A 503 -3.57 -2.64 -17.16
N TYR A 504 -2.73 -1.73 -16.65
CA TYR A 504 -2.79 -0.31 -17.02
C TYR A 504 -2.47 -0.09 -18.50
N MET A 505 -1.44 -0.76 -19.02
CA MET A 505 -1.02 -0.66 -20.42
C MET A 505 -2.14 -1.09 -21.38
N PHE A 506 -2.78 -2.23 -21.11
CA PHE A 506 -3.78 -2.76 -22.02
C PHE A 506 -5.16 -2.13 -21.81
N LEU A 507 -5.58 -1.94 -20.57
CA LEU A 507 -6.98 -1.62 -20.26
C LEU A 507 -7.17 -0.14 -19.89
N GLY A 508 -6.14 0.51 -19.36
CA GLY A 508 -6.22 1.82 -18.71
C GLY A 508 -6.34 1.73 -17.19
N ASP A 509 -6.47 2.89 -16.54
CA ASP A 509 -6.46 3.00 -15.07
C ASP A 509 -7.75 2.48 -14.41
N HIS A 510 -8.89 3.02 -14.82
CA HIS A 510 -10.23 2.67 -14.35
C HIS A 510 -11.08 2.30 -15.56
N ILE A 511 -11.45 1.03 -15.70
CA ILE A 511 -12.25 0.55 -16.84
C ILE A 511 -13.75 0.66 -16.62
N PHE A 512 -14.19 0.87 -15.38
CA PHE A 512 -15.55 1.21 -15.04
C PHE A 512 -15.58 2.54 -14.29
N SER A 513 -16.57 3.37 -14.62
CA SER A 513 -16.84 4.65 -13.96
C SER A 513 -18.35 4.91 -13.86
N LEU A 514 -18.73 5.90 -13.05
CA LEU A 514 -20.08 6.44 -13.05
C LEU A 514 -20.10 7.76 -13.81
N GLU A 515 -20.88 7.84 -14.88
CA GLU A 515 -21.14 9.07 -15.63
C GLU A 515 -22.64 9.36 -15.59
N ASN A 516 -23.03 10.49 -15.01
CA ASN A 516 -24.44 10.85 -14.78
C ASN A 516 -25.24 9.71 -14.11
N GLU A 517 -24.67 9.13 -13.04
CA GLU A 517 -25.22 7.98 -12.30
C GLU A 517 -25.35 6.67 -13.11
N GLN A 518 -24.89 6.65 -14.36
CA GLN A 518 -24.88 5.45 -15.19
C GLN A 518 -23.49 4.80 -15.20
N LEU A 519 -23.46 3.49 -14.98
CA LEU A 519 -22.24 2.71 -15.15
C LEU A 519 -21.76 2.76 -16.60
N CYS A 520 -20.52 3.20 -16.78
CA CYS A 520 -19.80 3.29 -18.04
C CYS A 520 -18.66 2.27 -18.04
N PHE A 521 -18.42 1.59 -19.16
CA PHE A 521 -17.19 0.84 -19.42
C PHE A 521 -16.38 1.59 -20.46
N GLU A 522 -15.10 1.82 -20.17
CA GLU A 522 -14.18 2.52 -21.06
C GLU A 522 -12.84 1.81 -21.15
N LEU A 523 -12.33 1.65 -22.37
CA LEU A 523 -10.96 1.20 -22.61
C LEU A 523 -10.08 2.39 -22.97
N SER A 524 -8.90 2.46 -22.34
CA SER A 524 -7.92 3.52 -22.63
C SER A 524 -6.50 2.94 -22.70
N PRO A 525 -6.20 2.11 -23.72
CA PRO A 525 -4.90 1.45 -23.85
C PRO A 525 -3.76 2.48 -23.95
N LYS A 526 -2.62 2.16 -23.34
CA LYS A 526 -1.37 2.94 -23.37
C LYS A 526 -0.23 2.09 -23.93
N LEU A 527 -0.42 1.59 -25.15
CA LEU A 527 0.46 0.68 -25.87
C LEU A 527 1.32 1.42 -26.89
N SER A 528 2.62 1.08 -26.95
CA SER A 528 3.44 1.45 -28.09
C SER A 528 3.04 0.60 -29.30
N LYS A 529 3.06 1.20 -30.49
CA LYS A 529 2.79 0.50 -31.75
C LYS A 529 3.74 -0.67 -32.00
N GLU A 530 4.94 -0.66 -31.40
CA GLU A 530 5.92 -1.77 -31.48
C GLU A 530 5.36 -3.10 -30.93
N PHE A 531 4.31 -3.07 -30.10
CA PHE A 531 3.73 -4.28 -29.48
C PHE A 531 2.65 -4.93 -30.35
N PHE A 532 2.31 -4.32 -31.49
CA PHE A 532 1.30 -4.84 -32.41
C PHE A 532 1.97 -5.67 -33.50
N LYS A 533 1.50 -6.91 -33.67
CA LYS A 533 1.91 -7.78 -34.76
C LYS A 533 0.83 -7.74 -35.84
N ASP A 534 1.22 -7.39 -37.07
CA ASP A 534 0.29 -7.24 -38.20
C ASP A 534 -0.89 -6.29 -37.87
N GLY A 535 -0.58 -5.20 -37.14
CA GLY A 535 -1.56 -4.21 -36.67
C GLY A 535 -2.47 -4.68 -35.53
N LYS A 536 -2.19 -5.83 -34.90
CA LYS A 536 -3.04 -6.43 -33.87
C LYS A 536 -2.30 -6.79 -32.59
N VAL A 537 -3.00 -6.68 -31.47
CA VAL A 537 -2.57 -7.24 -30.18
C VAL A 537 -3.80 -7.67 -29.38
N GLU A 538 -3.65 -8.74 -28.59
CA GLU A 538 -4.76 -9.36 -27.86
C GLU A 538 -4.49 -9.43 -26.36
N VAL A 539 -5.56 -9.26 -25.57
CA VAL A 539 -5.52 -9.34 -24.12
C VAL A 539 -6.81 -9.98 -23.58
N ARG A 540 -6.74 -10.68 -22.45
CA ARG A 540 -7.91 -11.27 -21.79
C ARG A 540 -8.38 -10.40 -20.63
N LEU A 541 -9.66 -10.04 -20.63
CA LEU A 541 -10.37 -9.38 -19.54
C LEU A 541 -11.24 -10.41 -18.81
N PHE A 542 -11.19 -10.41 -17.46
CA PHE A 542 -11.93 -11.33 -16.58
C PHE A 542 -11.85 -12.81 -16.96
N ASN A 543 -10.72 -13.22 -17.57
CA ASN A 543 -10.49 -14.55 -18.14
C ASN A 543 -11.44 -14.95 -19.28
N GLN A 544 -12.61 -14.34 -19.47
CA GLN A 544 -13.62 -14.78 -20.45
C GLN A 544 -13.63 -13.94 -21.73
N THR A 545 -13.37 -12.63 -21.61
CA THR A 545 -13.47 -11.71 -22.75
C THR A 545 -12.11 -11.55 -23.43
N THR A 546 -12.03 -11.89 -24.71
CA THR A 546 -10.85 -11.57 -25.54
C THR A 546 -11.01 -10.18 -26.14
N ILE A 547 -10.13 -9.26 -25.76
CA ILE A 547 -10.06 -7.93 -26.36
C ILE A 547 -8.98 -7.96 -27.44
N VAL A 548 -9.35 -7.59 -28.67
CA VAL A 548 -8.44 -7.48 -29.82
C VAL A 548 -8.36 -6.01 -30.22
N TYR A 549 -7.19 -5.40 -30.03
CA TYR A 549 -6.94 -4.05 -30.53
C TYR A 549 -6.42 -4.13 -31.96
N HIS A 550 -7.02 -3.32 -32.84
CA HIS A 550 -6.65 -3.18 -34.25
C HIS A 550 -6.16 -1.74 -34.47
N LEU A 551 -4.87 -1.57 -34.76
CA LEU A 551 -4.33 -0.30 -35.24
C LEU A 551 -4.68 -0.17 -36.73
N LEU A 552 -5.53 0.80 -37.04
CA LEU A 552 -5.83 1.17 -38.43
C LEU A 552 -4.78 2.14 -39.00
N ASP A 553 -4.11 2.88 -38.11
CA ASP A 553 -3.02 3.80 -38.41
C ASP A 553 -1.81 3.43 -37.52
N GLU A 554 -0.57 3.57 -38.01
CA GLU A 554 0.66 3.23 -37.29
C GLU A 554 1.02 4.25 -36.18
N ILE A 555 0.15 4.37 -35.19
CA ILE A 555 0.22 5.34 -34.08
C ILE A 555 0.32 4.63 -32.73
N ASP A 556 1.10 5.20 -31.80
CA ASP A 556 1.08 4.75 -30.41
C ASP A 556 -0.29 5.06 -29.79
N THR A 557 -0.88 4.14 -29.03
CA THR A 557 -2.26 4.34 -28.50
C THR A 557 -2.34 5.39 -27.40
N TYR A 558 -1.19 5.82 -26.88
CA TYR A 558 -1.07 6.92 -25.92
C TYR A 558 -0.75 8.27 -26.57
N ASP A 559 -0.60 8.33 -27.90
CA ASP A 559 -0.43 9.59 -28.60
C ASP A 559 -1.70 10.46 -28.44
N PRO A 560 -1.59 11.79 -28.21
CA PRO A 560 -2.76 12.66 -28.09
C PRO A 560 -3.70 12.62 -29.31
N ASN A 561 -3.20 12.25 -30.48
CA ASN A 561 -4.01 12.11 -31.70
C ASN A 561 -4.64 10.71 -31.84
N ALA A 562 -4.25 9.72 -31.03
CA ALA A 562 -4.83 8.38 -31.10
C ALA A 562 -6.20 8.34 -30.41
N TYR A 563 -7.20 7.75 -31.08
CA TYR A 563 -8.53 7.55 -30.51
C TYR A 563 -9.15 6.22 -30.93
N ILE A 564 -10.05 5.68 -30.10
CA ILE A 564 -10.88 4.53 -30.45
C ILE A 564 -12.00 5.03 -31.37
N ASP A 565 -11.98 4.62 -32.63
CA ASP A 565 -12.99 4.97 -33.63
C ASP A 565 -14.31 4.24 -33.34
N ARG A 566 -14.22 2.93 -33.10
CA ARG A 566 -15.35 2.07 -32.76
C ARG A 566 -14.92 0.80 -32.04
N MET A 567 -15.88 0.17 -31.39
CA MET A 567 -15.77 -1.16 -30.81
C MET A 567 -16.90 -2.07 -31.30
N THR A 568 -16.61 -3.36 -31.49
CA THR A 568 -17.65 -4.38 -31.69
C THR A 568 -17.61 -5.38 -30.54
N LEU A 569 -18.73 -5.53 -29.83
CA LEU A 569 -18.89 -6.44 -28.70
C LEU A 569 -19.67 -7.68 -29.14
N HIS A 570 -19.19 -8.86 -28.78
CA HIS A 570 -19.72 -10.14 -29.23
C HIS A 570 -20.18 -10.99 -28.04
N LYS A 571 -21.42 -11.44 -28.12
CA LYS A 571 -22.00 -12.55 -27.33
C LYS A 571 -22.36 -13.68 -28.28
N THR A 572 -22.76 -14.83 -27.74
CA THR A 572 -23.13 -16.02 -28.51
C THR A 572 -24.16 -15.71 -29.61
N ASP A 573 -25.18 -14.91 -29.28
CA ASP A 573 -26.32 -14.66 -30.16
C ASP A 573 -26.49 -13.18 -30.57
N GLU A 574 -25.58 -12.29 -30.13
CA GLU A 574 -25.77 -10.84 -30.24
C GLU A 574 -24.44 -10.14 -30.53
N VAL A 575 -24.43 -9.20 -31.47
CA VAL A 575 -23.29 -8.30 -31.73
C VAL A 575 -23.76 -6.86 -31.62
N CYS A 576 -22.97 -6.03 -30.94
CA CYS A 576 -23.22 -4.59 -30.83
C CYS A 576 -22.01 -3.81 -31.32
N GLU A 577 -22.25 -2.81 -32.16
CA GLU A 577 -21.25 -1.80 -32.53
C GLU A 577 -21.47 -0.54 -31.70
N VAL A 578 -20.37 -0.01 -31.16
CA VAL A 578 -20.33 1.20 -30.35
C VAL A 578 -19.32 2.15 -30.98
N LYS A 579 -19.68 3.42 -31.17
CA LYS A 579 -18.75 4.47 -31.59
C LYS A 579 -17.95 4.96 -30.39
N GLY A 580 -16.65 5.16 -30.54
CA GLY A 580 -15.80 5.64 -29.45
C GLY A 580 -15.36 4.55 -28.46
N SER A 581 -14.78 5.01 -27.35
CA SER A 581 -14.20 4.18 -26.27
C SER A 581 -15.20 3.72 -25.20
N LYS A 582 -16.41 4.32 -25.16
CA LYS A 582 -17.35 4.20 -24.03
C LYS A 582 -18.55 3.33 -24.35
N VAL A 583 -18.88 2.43 -23.44
CA VAL A 583 -20.04 1.53 -23.51
C VAL A 583 -20.95 1.79 -22.32
N PHE A 584 -22.24 1.89 -22.59
CA PHE A 584 -23.28 2.17 -21.59
C PHE A 584 -24.37 1.10 -21.57
N GLY A 585 -25.12 1.03 -20.47
CA GLY A 585 -26.36 0.25 -20.37
C GLY A 585 -26.13 -1.25 -20.23
N LYS A 586 -26.95 -2.05 -20.94
CA LYS A 586 -26.96 -3.52 -20.84
C LYS A 586 -25.57 -4.12 -21.11
N TRP A 587 -24.89 -3.62 -22.15
CA TRP A 587 -23.59 -4.13 -22.58
C TRP A 587 -22.48 -3.93 -21.53
N THR A 588 -22.51 -2.83 -20.78
CA THR A 588 -21.57 -2.58 -19.67
C THR A 588 -21.68 -3.64 -18.58
N LYS A 589 -22.92 -3.96 -18.18
CA LYS A 589 -23.19 -5.02 -17.19
C LYS A 589 -22.79 -6.39 -17.72
N ASP A 590 -23.06 -6.65 -19.00
CA ASP A 590 -22.69 -7.91 -19.63
C ASP A 590 -21.17 -8.11 -19.76
N ILE A 591 -20.40 -7.04 -20.02
CA ILE A 591 -18.93 -7.11 -19.96
C ILE A 591 -18.48 -7.45 -18.55
N ARG A 592 -18.98 -6.73 -17.53
CA ARG A 592 -18.61 -6.96 -16.13
C ARG A 592 -18.95 -8.36 -15.64
N ASN A 593 -20.07 -8.92 -16.11
CA ASN A 593 -20.55 -10.25 -15.76
C ASN A 593 -19.90 -11.38 -16.59
N GLY A 594 -19.06 -11.05 -17.58
CA GLY A 594 -18.41 -12.04 -18.44
C GLY A 594 -19.28 -12.62 -19.55
N ASN A 595 -20.46 -12.02 -19.81
CA ASN A 595 -21.36 -12.45 -20.87
C ASN A 595 -20.87 -12.08 -22.29
N VAL A 596 -19.88 -11.18 -22.40
CA VAL A 596 -19.23 -10.78 -23.65
C VAL A 596 -17.95 -11.59 -23.82
N PHE A 597 -17.86 -12.44 -24.85
CA PHE A 597 -16.66 -13.27 -25.06
C PHE A 597 -15.59 -12.59 -25.91
N LYS A 598 -15.94 -11.57 -26.72
CA LYS A 598 -14.97 -10.85 -27.55
C LYS A 598 -15.32 -9.37 -27.73
N ILE A 599 -14.30 -8.52 -27.69
CA ILE A 599 -14.38 -7.10 -28.03
C ILE A 599 -13.30 -6.80 -29.07
N ASN A 600 -13.68 -6.34 -30.27
CA ASN A 600 -12.70 -5.75 -31.21
C ASN A 600 -12.71 -4.25 -31.03
N VAL A 601 -11.53 -3.66 -30.84
CA VAL A 601 -11.32 -2.22 -30.65
C VAL A 601 -10.53 -1.70 -31.83
N TYR A 602 -11.06 -0.72 -32.55
CA TYR A 602 -10.42 -0.15 -33.75
C TYR A 602 -9.88 1.24 -33.42
N ILE A 603 -8.57 1.42 -33.55
CA ILE A 603 -7.86 2.64 -33.18
C ILE A 603 -7.38 3.36 -34.44
N ARG A 604 -7.57 4.69 -34.49
CA ARG A 604 -7.12 5.58 -35.56
C ARG A 604 -6.27 6.72 -35.01
N GLY A 605 -5.50 7.35 -35.88
CA GLY A 605 -4.87 8.64 -35.65
C GLY A 605 -5.73 9.78 -36.22
N GLY A 606 -5.98 10.80 -35.42
CA GLY A 606 -6.49 12.10 -35.88
C GLY A 606 -5.41 12.82 -36.68
N LYS A 607 -5.79 13.43 -37.81
CA LYS A 607 -4.90 14.29 -38.60
C LYS A 607 -4.69 15.65 -37.93
#